data_AF-T1B4S4-F1
#
_entry.id   AF-T1B4S4-F1
#
_cell.length_a   1.000
_cell.length_b   1.000
_cell.length_c   1.000
_cell.angle_alpha   90.00
_cell.angle_beta   90.00
_cell.angle_gamma   90.00
#
_symmetry.space_group_name_H-M   'P 1'
#
loop_
_entity.id
_entity.type
_entity.pdbx_description
1 polymer ?
#
loop_
_entity_poly.entity_id
_entity_poly.type
_entity_poly.pdbx_seq_one_letter_code
_entity_poly.pdbx_strand_id
1 'polypeptide(L)'
;MATKFVIKRNGARVDFDEGKVESAIARAFANVYPMQEAEENKKNAQLVSASVVKSLDELGKEEIGVEDIQNIVEKVLMENDANVAKAYILYRNKRAEIRVAKKSLGIPEDELKMPINSLIVLAARYLSKDEDRKIIETPKMLFERVSKAIAVAEKAYGKSDEQVKEIESQFYDAMVSFRFMPNSPTLFNAGKELGQLSACFVLPVGDSIEEIFDAVKYTAIIHKTGGGTGFSFSRLRPSNDTVRKTGGVASGPLSFMKIFDAATEQIKQGGKRRGANMGILRVDHPDILNFIVAKESEGVLRNFNISVGITDKFMKALKEDANYELINPRNKRTIGMLNARAVWNLIITMAWKTGDPGVVFIDRMNSTYSNPVPKYGPIESTNPCVTGDTLIYTSEGIKRAADLYAYGKEIDVKIDGRFGGGFSHASRMIKTGYKPVVRIKTKEGFTARVTADHRIYSDTRGWINAEKLEEGEAIRVVNEGGSFSSKGSMAEGRVLGWLVGDGHINHGYNNDRASLSFYDHDRAIAGMFENYVNEIVRAPHNNRAYHVGMVHTDSRGLISISSERLKEYAVNVGLGYEKLKVPDAVFS
;
A
#
# COMPACT_ATOMS: atom_id res chain seq x y z
N MET A 1 -18.99 35.44 -35.04
CA MET A 1 -18.16 34.24 -35.22
C MET A 1 -18.47 33.55 -36.53
N ALA A 2 -17.46 33.37 -37.37
CA ALA A 2 -17.51 32.60 -38.61
C ALA A 2 -17.53 31.09 -38.32
N THR A 3 -16.77 30.63 -37.34
CA THR A 3 -16.75 29.22 -36.93
C THR A 3 -17.94 28.86 -36.05
N LYS A 4 -18.77 27.93 -36.53
CA LYS A 4 -19.94 27.43 -35.80
C LYS A 4 -19.79 25.99 -35.34
N PHE A 5 -18.99 25.18 -36.04
CA PHE A 5 -18.88 23.75 -35.77
C PHE A 5 -17.43 23.25 -35.68
N VAL A 6 -17.21 22.25 -34.83
CA VAL A 6 -15.93 21.56 -34.65
C VAL A 6 -16.07 20.10 -35.05
N ILE A 7 -15.18 19.64 -35.93
CA ILE A 7 -15.02 18.22 -36.27
C ILE A 7 -14.06 17.58 -35.26
N LYS A 8 -14.60 16.67 -34.43
CA LYS A 8 -13.84 15.90 -33.45
C LYS A 8 -12.97 14.84 -34.13
N ARG A 9 -12.00 14.29 -33.38
CA ARG A 9 -11.05 13.26 -33.87
C ARG A 9 -11.72 11.95 -34.29
N ASN A 10 -12.92 11.67 -33.81
CA ASN A 10 -13.74 10.52 -34.20
C ASN A 10 -14.70 10.85 -35.37
N GLY A 11 -14.60 12.03 -35.98
CA GLY A 11 -15.48 12.50 -37.05
C GLY A 11 -16.79 13.14 -36.57
N ALA A 12 -17.08 13.14 -35.27
CA ALA A 12 -18.30 13.74 -34.75
C ALA A 12 -18.31 15.27 -34.92
N ARG A 13 -19.43 15.80 -35.40
CA ARG A 13 -19.69 17.23 -35.56
C ARG A 13 -20.38 17.77 -34.30
N VAL A 14 -19.83 18.81 -33.70
CA VAL A 14 -20.41 19.47 -32.51
C VAL A 14 -20.35 20.99 -32.64
N ASP A 15 -21.17 21.70 -31.87
CA ASP A 15 -21.14 23.16 -31.82
C ASP A 15 -19.82 23.68 -31.26
N PHE A 16 -19.34 24.79 -31.82
CA PHE A 16 -18.18 25.52 -31.32
C PHE A 16 -18.52 26.20 -29.98
N ASP A 17 -17.56 26.16 -29.07
CA ASP A 17 -17.72 26.58 -27.68
C ASP A 17 -16.41 27.24 -27.24
N GLU A 18 -16.43 28.58 -27.20
CA GLU A 18 -15.29 29.41 -26.81
C GLU A 18 -14.80 29.07 -25.40
N GLY A 19 -15.72 28.71 -24.49
CA GLY A 19 -15.39 28.37 -23.10
C GLY A 19 -14.47 27.16 -23.00
N LYS A 20 -14.53 26.23 -23.98
CA LYS A 20 -13.58 25.11 -24.04
C LYS A 20 -12.17 25.53 -24.44
N VAL A 21 -12.03 26.55 -25.29
CA VAL A 21 -10.75 27.13 -25.68
C VAL A 21 -10.15 27.86 -24.48
N GLU A 22 -10.93 28.72 -23.83
CA GLU A 22 -10.53 29.44 -22.62
C GLU A 22 -10.11 28.49 -21.49
N SER A 23 -10.92 27.47 -21.20
CA SER A 23 -10.60 26.47 -20.18
C SER A 23 -9.30 25.69 -20.49
N ALA A 24 -9.01 25.43 -21.75
CA ALA A 24 -7.77 24.76 -22.15
C ALA A 24 -6.54 25.67 -21.94
N ILE A 25 -6.65 26.94 -22.31
CA ILE A 25 -5.57 27.92 -22.15
C ILE A 25 -5.36 28.26 -20.67
N ALA A 26 -6.42 28.47 -19.90
CA ALA A 26 -6.35 28.74 -18.45
C ALA A 26 -5.64 27.61 -17.69
N ARG A 27 -5.92 26.35 -18.03
CA ARG A 27 -5.19 25.20 -17.46
C ARG A 27 -3.71 25.19 -17.85
N ALA A 28 -3.34 25.71 -19.01
CA ALA A 28 -1.95 25.80 -19.41
C ALA A 28 -1.20 26.86 -18.57
N PHE A 29 -1.79 28.04 -18.39
CA PHE A 29 -1.26 29.08 -17.49
C PHE A 29 -1.10 28.56 -16.06
N ALA A 30 -2.13 27.92 -15.50
CA ALA A 30 -2.10 27.38 -14.14
C ALA A 30 -1.10 26.25 -13.92
N ASN A 31 -0.62 25.58 -14.98
CA ASN A 31 0.44 24.56 -14.88
C ASN A 31 1.86 25.15 -14.92
N VAL A 32 2.01 26.39 -15.39
CA VAL A 32 3.30 27.05 -15.54
C VAL A 32 3.55 28.06 -14.42
N TYR A 33 2.51 28.84 -14.09
CA TYR A 33 2.60 29.92 -13.12
C TYR A 33 1.92 29.55 -11.80
N PRO A 34 2.45 30.04 -10.67
CA PRO A 34 1.98 29.67 -9.34
C PRO A 34 0.58 30.21 -9.03
N MET A 35 -0.09 29.59 -8.05
CA MET A 35 -1.45 29.97 -7.64
C MET A 35 -1.56 31.40 -7.08
N GLN A 36 -0.47 31.99 -6.59
CA GLN A 36 -0.49 33.40 -6.14
C GLN A 36 -0.82 34.39 -7.27
N GLU A 37 -0.57 34.00 -8.53
CA GLU A 37 -0.85 34.79 -9.72
C GLU A 37 -2.19 34.40 -10.39
N ALA A 38 -3.10 33.71 -9.68
CA ALA A 38 -4.31 33.13 -10.27
C ALA A 38 -5.19 34.14 -11.04
N GLU A 39 -5.36 35.36 -10.53
CA GLU A 39 -6.14 36.40 -11.21
C GLU A 39 -5.44 36.91 -12.47
N GLU A 40 -4.12 37.09 -12.42
CA GLU A 40 -3.32 37.51 -13.57
C GLU A 40 -3.26 36.43 -14.64
N ASN A 41 -3.08 35.16 -14.24
CA ASN A 41 -3.16 34.00 -15.11
C ASN A 41 -4.51 33.88 -15.81
N LYS A 42 -5.60 34.12 -15.09
CA LYS A 42 -6.95 34.10 -15.66
C LYS A 42 -7.13 35.21 -16.69
N LYS A 43 -6.68 36.43 -16.37
CA LYS A 43 -6.73 37.58 -17.28
C LYS A 43 -5.90 37.33 -18.54
N ASN A 44 -4.69 36.81 -18.40
CA ASN A 44 -3.82 36.48 -19.52
C ASN A 44 -4.42 35.37 -20.38
N ALA A 45 -4.98 34.32 -19.77
CA ALA A 45 -5.68 33.27 -20.49
C ALA A 45 -6.87 33.80 -21.30
N GLN A 46 -7.63 34.76 -20.77
CA GLN A 46 -8.74 35.41 -21.48
C GLN A 46 -8.25 36.22 -22.68
N LEU A 47 -7.18 37.00 -22.54
CA LEU A 47 -6.59 37.78 -23.63
C LEU A 47 -6.09 36.88 -24.77
N VAL A 48 -5.38 35.80 -24.42
CA VAL A 48 -4.91 34.80 -25.39
C VAL A 48 -6.10 34.11 -26.07
N SER A 49 -7.13 33.73 -25.31
CA SER A 49 -8.32 33.07 -25.85
C SER A 49 -9.07 33.95 -26.84
N ALA A 50 -9.23 35.25 -26.53
CA ALA A 50 -9.83 36.22 -27.44
C ALA A 50 -9.02 36.34 -28.76
N SER A 51 -7.69 36.28 -28.68
CA SER A 51 -6.81 36.31 -29.86
C SER A 51 -6.94 35.04 -30.71
N VAL A 52 -7.15 33.87 -30.07
CA VAL A 52 -7.46 32.61 -30.77
C VAL A 52 -8.80 32.69 -31.48
N VAL A 53 -9.85 33.17 -30.80
CA VAL A 53 -11.19 33.34 -31.39
C VAL A 53 -11.13 34.30 -32.58
N LYS A 54 -10.42 35.42 -32.45
CA LYS A 54 -10.20 36.36 -33.56
C LYS A 54 -9.52 35.69 -34.75
N SER A 55 -8.48 34.89 -34.51
CA SER A 55 -7.78 34.14 -35.56
C SER A 55 -8.67 33.09 -36.23
N LEU A 56 -9.60 32.48 -35.48
CA LEU A 56 -10.60 31.56 -36.02
C LEU A 56 -11.62 32.29 -36.91
N ASP A 57 -12.06 33.48 -36.51
CA ASP A 57 -12.97 34.31 -37.29
C ASP A 57 -12.34 34.80 -38.60
N GLU A 58 -11.06 35.19 -38.57
CA GLU A 58 -10.31 35.61 -39.75
C GLU A 58 -10.13 34.49 -40.79
N LEU A 59 -10.17 33.22 -40.38
CA LEU A 59 -10.14 32.07 -41.30
C LEU A 59 -11.44 31.92 -42.11
N GLY A 60 -12.55 32.52 -41.66
CA GLY A 60 -13.83 32.53 -42.39
C GLY A 60 -14.47 31.16 -42.59
N LYS A 61 -14.06 30.13 -41.85
CA LYS A 61 -14.57 28.76 -41.98
C LYS A 61 -15.72 28.51 -41.01
N GLU A 62 -16.83 27.98 -41.53
CA GLU A 62 -17.98 27.56 -40.71
C GLU A 62 -17.70 26.28 -39.90
N GLU A 63 -16.88 25.38 -40.45
CA GLU A 63 -16.44 24.14 -39.82
C GLU A 63 -14.92 24.04 -39.75
N ILE A 64 -14.39 23.56 -38.63
CA ILE A 64 -12.95 23.42 -38.43
C ILE A 64 -12.59 22.13 -37.67
N GLY A 65 -11.45 21.53 -38.00
CA GLY A 65 -10.92 20.38 -37.29
C GLY A 65 -10.42 20.75 -35.90
N VAL A 66 -10.59 19.86 -34.92
CA VAL A 66 -10.06 20.09 -33.56
C VAL A 66 -8.54 20.20 -33.52
N GLU A 67 -7.81 19.61 -34.46
CA GLU A 67 -6.34 19.78 -34.56
C GLU A 67 -5.97 21.16 -35.11
N ASP A 68 -6.75 21.72 -36.04
CA ASP A 68 -6.52 23.05 -36.58
C ASP A 68 -6.72 24.13 -35.50
N ILE A 69 -7.76 23.99 -34.67
CA ILE A 69 -7.95 24.84 -33.48
C ILE A 69 -6.72 24.75 -32.57
N GLN A 70 -6.20 23.56 -32.31
CA GLN A 70 -5.03 23.39 -31.44
C GLN A 70 -3.77 24.02 -32.04
N ASN A 71 -3.57 23.93 -33.35
CA ASN A 71 -2.45 24.59 -34.03
C ASN A 71 -2.52 26.12 -33.91
N ILE A 72 -3.73 26.69 -33.99
CA ILE A 72 -3.95 28.14 -33.80
C ILE A 72 -3.67 28.53 -32.34
N VAL A 73 -4.16 27.75 -31.37
CA VAL A 73 -3.86 27.97 -29.94
C VAL A 73 -2.35 27.97 -29.69
N GLU A 74 -1.61 27.00 -30.26
CA GLU A 74 -0.16 26.95 -30.14
C GLU A 74 0.52 28.18 -30.74
N LYS A 75 0.12 28.60 -31.94
CA LYS A 75 0.65 29.80 -32.59
C LYS A 75 0.45 31.04 -31.74
N VAL A 76 -0.78 31.28 -31.29
CA VAL A 76 -1.11 32.46 -30.47
C VAL A 76 -0.38 32.41 -29.12
N LEU A 77 -0.27 31.24 -28.50
CA LEU A 77 0.51 31.08 -27.28
C LEU A 77 2.01 31.37 -27.51
N MET A 78 2.61 30.91 -28.61
CA MET A 78 4.02 31.22 -28.92
C MET A 78 4.28 32.72 -29.08
N GLU A 79 3.29 33.47 -29.57
CA GLU A 79 3.37 34.93 -29.74
C GLU A 79 3.17 35.71 -28.42
N ASN A 80 2.50 35.12 -27.42
CA ASN A 80 2.14 35.81 -26.17
C ASN A 80 2.96 35.33 -24.96
N ASP A 81 3.19 34.03 -24.84
CA ASP A 81 3.90 33.41 -23.71
C ASP A 81 4.58 32.09 -24.13
N ALA A 82 5.89 32.16 -24.36
CA ALA A 82 6.69 31.01 -24.80
C ALA A 82 6.71 29.84 -23.78
N ASN A 83 6.62 30.12 -22.47
CA ASN A 83 6.64 29.09 -21.45
C ASN A 83 5.33 28.31 -21.43
N VAL A 84 4.20 29.02 -21.49
CA VAL A 84 2.86 28.41 -21.58
C VAL A 84 2.69 27.67 -22.91
N ALA A 85 3.19 28.23 -24.01
CA ALA A 85 3.20 27.56 -25.31
C ALA A 85 3.94 26.20 -25.24
N LYS A 86 5.15 26.19 -24.68
CA LYS A 86 5.94 24.97 -24.51
C LYS A 86 5.21 23.93 -23.65
N ALA A 87 4.62 24.35 -22.52
CA ALA A 87 3.86 23.45 -21.66
C ALA A 87 2.61 22.88 -22.36
N TYR A 88 1.89 23.70 -23.11
CA TYR A 88 0.73 23.28 -23.90
C TYR A 88 1.10 22.24 -24.96
N ILE A 89 2.16 22.51 -25.75
CA ILE A 89 2.66 21.60 -26.80
C ILE A 89 3.09 20.25 -26.20
N LEU A 90 3.88 20.27 -25.12
CA LEU A 90 4.32 19.04 -24.45
C LEU A 90 3.13 18.22 -23.92
N TYR A 91 2.13 18.89 -23.33
CA TYR A 91 0.90 18.23 -22.87
C TYR A 91 0.12 17.61 -24.04
N ARG A 92 -0.02 18.33 -25.16
CA ARG A 92 -0.68 17.83 -26.38
C ARG A 92 0.02 16.59 -26.94
N ASN A 93 1.36 16.63 -27.06
CA ASN A 93 2.18 15.50 -27.54
C ASN A 93 2.02 14.27 -26.64
N LYS A 94 2.14 14.45 -25.32
CA LYS A 94 1.94 13.35 -24.36
C LYS A 94 0.54 12.73 -24.46
N ARG A 95 -0.50 13.55 -24.68
CA ARG A 95 -1.86 13.04 -24.92
C ARG A 95 -2.01 12.35 -26.28
N ALA A 96 -1.27 12.77 -27.30
CA ALA A 96 -1.22 12.09 -28.59
C ALA A 96 -0.58 10.70 -28.47
N GLU A 97 0.57 10.58 -27.81
CA GLU A 97 1.25 9.31 -27.54
C GLU A 97 0.35 8.35 -26.76
N ILE A 98 -0.30 8.84 -25.69
CA ILE A 98 -1.26 8.05 -24.91
C ILE A 98 -2.41 7.54 -25.80
N ARG A 99 -2.91 8.34 -26.75
CA ARG A 99 -3.97 7.89 -27.68
C ARG A 99 -3.48 6.81 -28.62
N VAL A 100 -2.27 6.94 -29.17
CA VAL A 100 -1.67 5.90 -30.03
C VAL A 100 -1.48 4.61 -29.24
N ALA A 101 -0.95 4.71 -28.02
CA ALA A 101 -0.79 3.56 -27.13
C ALA A 101 -2.14 2.90 -26.82
N LYS A 102 -3.19 3.68 -26.51
CA LYS A 102 -4.56 3.14 -26.29
C LYS A 102 -5.11 2.42 -27.52
N LYS A 103 -4.93 2.99 -28.71
CA LYS A 103 -5.37 2.36 -29.97
C LYS A 103 -4.63 1.04 -30.22
N SER A 104 -3.33 0.99 -29.92
CA SER A 104 -2.52 -0.23 -30.04
C SER A 104 -2.94 -1.35 -29.09
N LEU A 105 -3.54 -1.00 -27.94
CA LEU A 105 -4.10 -1.97 -26.99
C LEU A 105 -5.45 -2.55 -27.45
N GLY A 106 -6.05 -2.06 -28.54
CA GLY A 106 -7.32 -2.56 -29.06
C GLY A 106 -8.53 -2.27 -28.16
N ILE A 107 -8.43 -1.29 -27.25
CA ILE A 107 -9.52 -0.90 -26.37
C ILE A 107 -10.49 0.01 -27.16
N PRO A 108 -11.80 -0.33 -27.25
CA PRO A 108 -12.76 0.38 -28.10
C PRO A 108 -12.86 1.88 -27.79
N GLU A 109 -12.96 2.23 -26.51
CA GLU A 109 -12.99 3.60 -26.00
C GLU A 109 -12.60 3.63 -24.51
N ASP A 110 -11.99 4.72 -24.04
CA ASP A 110 -11.66 4.92 -22.61
C ASP A 110 -12.35 6.18 -22.08
N GLU A 111 -13.63 6.03 -21.77
CA GLU A 111 -14.50 7.07 -21.20
C GLU A 111 -14.02 7.54 -19.82
N LEU A 112 -13.41 6.64 -19.05
CA LEU A 112 -12.93 6.91 -17.68
C LEU A 112 -11.56 7.61 -17.66
N LYS A 113 -10.94 7.83 -18.83
CA LYS A 113 -9.65 8.51 -18.99
C LYS A 113 -8.54 7.92 -18.13
N MET A 114 -8.52 6.60 -17.99
CA MET A 114 -7.56 5.85 -17.18
C MET A 114 -6.10 6.14 -17.57
N PRO A 115 -5.16 6.06 -16.59
CA PRO A 115 -3.73 6.04 -16.86
C PRO A 115 -3.35 4.88 -17.78
N ILE A 116 -2.35 5.07 -18.63
CA ILE A 116 -1.94 4.05 -19.62
C ILE A 116 -1.51 2.74 -18.96
N ASN A 117 -0.82 2.79 -17.82
CA ASN A 117 -0.40 1.60 -17.07
C ASN A 117 -1.61 0.79 -16.59
N SER A 118 -2.66 1.47 -16.14
CA SER A 118 -3.93 0.82 -15.75
C SER A 118 -4.54 0.13 -16.95
N LEU A 119 -4.58 0.79 -18.11
CA LEU A 119 -5.12 0.19 -19.34
C LEU A 119 -4.32 -1.01 -19.82
N ILE A 120 -2.98 -0.98 -19.73
CA ILE A 120 -2.13 -2.13 -20.07
C ILE A 120 -2.49 -3.34 -19.19
N VAL A 121 -2.61 -3.12 -17.88
CA VAL A 121 -2.96 -4.20 -16.93
C VAL A 121 -4.39 -4.70 -17.16
N LEU A 122 -5.35 -3.79 -17.37
CA LEU A 122 -6.74 -4.12 -17.65
C LEU A 122 -6.87 -4.93 -18.94
N ALA A 123 -6.25 -4.48 -20.03
CA ALA A 123 -6.23 -5.17 -21.31
C ALA A 123 -5.56 -6.55 -21.24
N ALA A 124 -4.45 -6.65 -20.51
CA ALA A 124 -3.73 -7.90 -20.38
C ALA A 124 -4.52 -8.96 -19.60
N ARG A 125 -5.26 -8.57 -18.55
CA ARG A 125 -5.77 -9.53 -17.55
C ARG A 125 -7.26 -9.42 -17.23
N TYR A 126 -7.86 -8.23 -17.28
CA TYR A 126 -9.19 -8.00 -16.71
C TYR A 126 -10.29 -7.96 -17.76
N LEU A 127 -10.11 -7.15 -18.80
CA LEU A 127 -11.09 -6.93 -19.85
C LEU A 127 -11.42 -8.24 -20.57
N SER A 128 -12.70 -8.40 -20.89
CA SER A 128 -13.22 -9.56 -21.59
C SER A 128 -12.78 -9.54 -23.04
N LYS A 129 -12.55 -10.74 -23.56
CA LYS A 129 -12.09 -10.98 -24.92
C LYS A 129 -13.04 -11.96 -25.59
N ASP A 130 -13.21 -11.80 -26.90
CA ASP A 130 -13.90 -12.78 -27.73
C ASP A 130 -13.02 -14.02 -28.01
N GLU A 131 -13.54 -14.93 -28.82
CA GLU A 131 -12.87 -16.17 -29.22
C GLU A 131 -11.55 -15.91 -29.98
N ASP A 132 -11.48 -14.81 -30.72
CA ASP A 132 -10.29 -14.34 -31.44
C ASP A 132 -9.30 -13.57 -30.55
N ARG A 133 -9.54 -13.53 -29.24
CA ARG A 133 -8.75 -12.82 -28.21
C ARG A 133 -8.74 -11.29 -28.37
N LYS A 134 -9.67 -10.72 -29.14
CA LYS A 134 -9.83 -9.27 -29.24
C LYS A 134 -10.60 -8.75 -28.04
N ILE A 135 -10.19 -7.59 -27.53
CA ILE A 135 -10.85 -6.97 -26.36
C ILE A 135 -12.20 -6.41 -26.80
N ILE A 136 -13.26 -6.83 -26.11
CA ILE A 136 -14.65 -6.43 -26.37
C ILE A 136 -15.28 -5.64 -25.20
N GLU A 137 -14.52 -5.42 -24.14
CA GLU A 137 -14.98 -4.75 -22.92
C GLU A 137 -14.11 -3.53 -22.63
N THR A 138 -14.72 -2.39 -22.33
CA THR A 138 -14.01 -1.18 -21.85
C THR A 138 -13.87 -1.20 -20.32
N PRO A 139 -12.99 -0.37 -19.73
CA PRO A 139 -12.92 -0.24 -18.26
C PRO A 139 -14.27 0.11 -17.60
N LYS A 140 -15.08 0.94 -18.27
CA LYS A 140 -16.44 1.26 -17.85
C LYS A 140 -17.33 0.02 -17.80
N MET A 141 -17.40 -0.71 -18.91
CA MET A 141 -18.18 -1.95 -19.02
C MET A 141 -17.74 -3.00 -17.99
N LEU A 142 -16.43 -3.09 -17.70
CA LEU A 142 -15.90 -3.94 -16.64
C LEU A 142 -16.53 -3.61 -15.28
N PHE A 143 -16.56 -2.33 -14.91
CA PHE A 143 -17.12 -1.92 -13.63
C PHE A 143 -18.65 -2.07 -13.58
N GLU A 144 -19.35 -1.78 -14.67
CA GLU A 144 -20.80 -2.02 -14.80
C GLU A 144 -21.13 -3.51 -14.65
N ARG A 145 -20.38 -4.39 -15.31
CA ARG A 145 -20.55 -5.84 -15.18
C ARG A 145 -20.36 -6.28 -13.72
N VAL A 146 -19.31 -5.81 -13.07
CA VAL A 146 -18.97 -6.21 -11.70
C VAL A 146 -20.02 -5.68 -10.71
N SER A 147 -20.42 -4.41 -10.81
CA SER A 147 -21.41 -3.81 -9.90
C SER A 147 -22.75 -4.51 -10.01
N LYS A 148 -23.23 -4.73 -11.23
CA LYS A 148 -24.48 -5.43 -11.51
C LYS A 148 -24.46 -6.85 -10.96
N ALA A 149 -23.40 -7.60 -11.23
CA ALA A 149 -23.30 -8.99 -10.80
C ALA A 149 -23.29 -9.14 -9.27
N ILE A 150 -22.69 -8.20 -8.54
CA ILE A 150 -22.66 -8.23 -7.07
C ILE A 150 -24.00 -7.79 -6.48
N ALA A 151 -24.58 -6.71 -6.99
CA ALA A 151 -25.84 -6.15 -6.48
C ALA A 151 -27.02 -7.12 -6.57
N VAL A 152 -27.03 -8.03 -7.55
CA VAL A 152 -28.10 -9.05 -7.70
C VAL A 152 -28.28 -9.91 -6.45
N ALA A 153 -27.23 -10.12 -5.64
CA ALA A 153 -27.32 -10.90 -4.41
C ALA A 153 -28.32 -10.30 -3.39
N GLU A 154 -28.54 -8.98 -3.42
CA GLU A 154 -29.44 -8.27 -2.52
C GLU A 154 -30.91 -8.69 -2.68
N LYS A 155 -31.29 -9.24 -3.83
CA LYS A 155 -32.62 -9.83 -4.04
C LYS A 155 -32.88 -10.99 -3.07
N ALA A 156 -31.86 -11.79 -2.77
CA ALA A 156 -31.97 -12.89 -1.81
C ALA A 156 -32.20 -12.38 -0.37
N TYR A 157 -31.94 -11.10 -0.11
CA TYR A 157 -32.18 -10.42 1.16
C TYR A 157 -33.45 -9.55 1.14
N GLY A 158 -34.34 -9.74 0.15
CA GLY A 158 -35.66 -9.12 0.09
C GLY A 158 -35.69 -7.70 -0.47
N LYS A 159 -34.62 -7.24 -1.14
CA LYS A 159 -34.60 -5.93 -1.80
C LYS A 159 -35.41 -5.94 -3.11
N SER A 160 -36.12 -4.83 -3.40
CA SER A 160 -36.82 -4.64 -4.68
C SER A 160 -35.84 -4.39 -5.83
N ASP A 161 -36.33 -4.46 -7.07
CA ASP A 161 -35.51 -4.18 -8.26
C ASP A 161 -34.95 -2.76 -8.27
N GLU A 162 -35.72 -1.78 -7.77
CA GLU A 162 -35.29 -0.39 -7.63
C GLU A 162 -34.15 -0.25 -6.62
N GLN A 163 -34.27 -0.90 -5.46
CA GLN A 163 -33.24 -0.88 -4.42
C GLN A 163 -31.95 -1.56 -4.88
N VAL A 164 -32.06 -2.67 -5.61
CA VAL A 164 -30.91 -3.36 -6.21
C VAL A 164 -30.19 -2.45 -7.19
N LYS A 165 -30.93 -1.70 -8.02
CA LYS A 165 -30.35 -0.76 -9.00
C LYS A 165 -29.67 0.42 -8.32
N GLU A 166 -30.19 0.89 -7.20
CA GLU A 166 -29.54 1.91 -6.37
C GLU A 166 -28.20 1.40 -5.83
N ILE A 167 -28.17 0.18 -5.27
CA ILE A 167 -26.96 -0.47 -4.75
C ILE A 167 -25.95 -0.74 -5.87
N GLU A 168 -26.40 -1.17 -7.06
CA GLU A 168 -25.57 -1.31 -8.25
C GLU A 168 -24.85 0.01 -8.59
N SER A 169 -25.56 1.13 -8.58
CA SER A 169 -24.97 2.46 -8.80
C SER A 169 -23.92 2.77 -7.73
N GLN A 170 -24.22 2.52 -6.46
CA GLN A 170 -23.26 2.76 -5.37
C GLN A 170 -21.97 1.94 -5.52
N PHE A 171 -22.08 0.67 -5.93
CA PHE A 171 -20.91 -0.16 -6.21
C PHE A 171 -20.12 0.31 -7.42
N TYR A 172 -20.81 0.67 -8.51
CA TYR A 172 -20.17 1.22 -9.70
C TYR A 172 -19.42 2.52 -9.36
N ASP A 173 -20.06 3.43 -8.64
CA ASP A 173 -19.48 4.71 -8.23
C ASP A 173 -18.28 4.50 -7.32
N ALA A 174 -18.33 3.55 -6.37
CA ALA A 174 -17.20 3.22 -5.51
C ALA A 174 -15.98 2.72 -6.30
N MET A 175 -16.19 1.93 -7.35
CA MET A 175 -15.12 1.43 -8.22
C MET A 175 -14.56 2.49 -9.17
N VAL A 176 -15.42 3.27 -9.84
CA VAL A 176 -14.99 4.31 -10.77
C VAL A 176 -14.31 5.47 -10.05
N SER A 177 -14.74 5.79 -8.82
CA SER A 177 -14.08 6.80 -7.97
C SER A 177 -12.85 6.26 -7.24
N PHE A 178 -12.52 4.97 -7.39
CA PHE A 178 -11.44 4.29 -6.68
C PHE A 178 -11.51 4.32 -5.15
N ARG A 179 -12.65 4.69 -4.57
CA ARG A 179 -12.89 4.57 -3.12
C ARG A 179 -12.86 3.13 -2.65
N PHE A 180 -13.21 2.21 -3.54
CA PHE A 180 -13.14 0.78 -3.29
C PHE A 180 -12.81 0.03 -4.58
N MET A 181 -11.93 -0.97 -4.49
CA MET A 181 -11.67 -1.89 -5.59
C MET A 181 -11.73 -3.31 -5.04
N PRO A 182 -12.61 -4.18 -5.56
CA PRO A 182 -12.64 -5.55 -5.10
C PRO A 182 -11.37 -6.30 -5.54
N ASN A 183 -11.16 -7.48 -4.98
CA ASN A 183 -10.01 -8.32 -5.32
C ASN A 183 -10.00 -8.67 -6.83
N SER A 184 -8.86 -9.15 -7.34
CA SER A 184 -8.74 -9.47 -8.77
C SER A 184 -9.73 -10.53 -9.26
N PRO A 185 -9.95 -11.67 -8.56
CA PRO A 185 -10.97 -12.65 -8.95
C PRO A 185 -12.38 -12.08 -9.11
N THR A 186 -12.82 -11.18 -8.24
CA THR A 186 -14.10 -10.48 -8.40
C THR A 186 -14.13 -9.69 -9.71
N LEU A 187 -13.10 -8.90 -10.02
CA LEU A 187 -13.03 -8.15 -11.29
C LEU A 187 -12.98 -9.09 -12.51
N PHE A 188 -12.25 -10.20 -12.40
CA PHE A 188 -12.10 -11.18 -13.48
C PHE A 188 -13.40 -11.89 -13.82
N ASN A 189 -14.15 -12.30 -12.80
CA ASN A 189 -15.15 -13.37 -12.88
C ASN A 189 -16.58 -12.91 -12.58
N ALA A 190 -16.81 -11.77 -11.93
CA ALA A 190 -18.17 -11.30 -11.66
C ALA A 190 -18.97 -11.13 -12.96
N GLY A 191 -20.17 -11.69 -13.01
CA GLY A 191 -21.01 -11.67 -14.22
C GLY A 191 -20.52 -12.56 -15.36
N LYS A 192 -19.61 -13.51 -15.09
CA LYS A 192 -19.17 -14.54 -16.05
C LYS A 192 -19.47 -15.94 -15.52
N GLU A 193 -19.49 -16.91 -16.43
CA GLU A 193 -19.88 -18.31 -16.17
C GLU A 193 -19.14 -18.94 -14.99
N LEU A 194 -17.83 -18.70 -14.85
CA LEU A 194 -17.01 -19.33 -13.80
C LEU A 194 -17.24 -18.75 -12.38
N GLY A 195 -17.76 -17.52 -12.25
CA GLY A 195 -18.32 -16.97 -11.01
C GLY A 195 -17.46 -16.90 -9.74
N GLN A 196 -16.18 -17.30 -9.73
CA GLN A 196 -15.39 -17.32 -8.49
C GLN A 196 -14.88 -15.92 -8.10
N LEU A 197 -15.50 -15.33 -7.08
CA LEU A 197 -15.17 -13.99 -6.57
C LEU A 197 -14.12 -14.02 -5.44
N SER A 198 -14.02 -15.14 -4.72
CA SER A 198 -13.05 -15.31 -3.63
C SER A 198 -11.67 -15.67 -4.17
N ALA A 199 -10.63 -15.08 -3.57
CA ALA A 199 -9.25 -15.22 -4.04
C ALA A 199 -8.39 -16.21 -3.26
N CYS A 200 -8.72 -16.47 -1.99
CA CYS A 200 -7.87 -17.22 -1.08
C CYS A 200 -8.68 -18.32 -0.41
N PHE A 201 -8.16 -19.54 -0.42
CA PHE A 201 -8.82 -20.72 0.14
C PHE A 201 -7.84 -21.50 1.00
N VAL A 202 -8.35 -22.23 1.98
CA VAL A 202 -7.58 -23.21 2.75
C VAL A 202 -8.26 -24.56 2.58
N LEU A 203 -7.50 -25.58 2.18
CA LEU A 203 -8.01 -26.93 1.98
C LEU A 203 -7.40 -27.88 3.03
N PRO A 204 -8.21 -28.75 3.65
CA PRO A 204 -7.69 -29.77 4.55
C PRO A 204 -6.93 -30.82 3.75
N VAL A 205 -5.84 -31.34 4.33
CA VAL A 205 -5.12 -32.51 3.80
C VAL A 205 -5.21 -33.61 4.84
N GLY A 206 -5.96 -34.67 4.53
CA GLY A 206 -6.10 -35.86 5.38
C GLY A 206 -4.93 -36.84 5.25
N ASP A 207 -4.96 -37.95 5.99
CA ASP A 207 -3.90 -38.99 6.01
C ASP A 207 -4.31 -40.26 5.25
N SER A 208 -5.01 -40.07 4.12
CA SER A 208 -5.40 -41.10 3.17
C SER A 208 -5.12 -40.64 1.73
N ILE A 209 -4.94 -41.57 0.80
CA ILE A 209 -4.70 -41.24 -0.61
C ILE A 209 -5.91 -40.50 -1.18
N GLU A 210 -7.10 -40.95 -0.82
CA GLU A 210 -8.38 -40.36 -1.22
C GLU A 210 -8.44 -38.88 -0.79
N GLU A 211 -8.22 -38.57 0.48
CA GLU A 211 -8.27 -37.19 0.98
C GLU A 211 -7.15 -36.32 0.40
N ILE A 212 -5.95 -36.87 0.19
CA ILE A 212 -4.82 -36.13 -0.42
C ILE A 212 -5.18 -35.74 -1.87
N PHE A 213 -5.67 -36.69 -2.66
CA PHE A 213 -6.00 -36.43 -4.06
C PHE A 213 -7.29 -35.61 -4.22
N ASP A 214 -8.22 -35.69 -3.28
CA ASP A 214 -9.35 -34.75 -3.20
C ASP A 214 -8.84 -33.32 -2.97
N ALA A 215 -7.89 -33.09 -2.06
CA ALA A 215 -7.28 -31.78 -1.88
C ALA A 215 -6.55 -31.29 -3.14
N VAL A 216 -5.83 -32.16 -3.86
CA VAL A 216 -5.22 -31.83 -5.17
C VAL A 216 -6.29 -31.45 -6.21
N LYS A 217 -7.37 -32.24 -6.30
CA LYS A 217 -8.51 -31.97 -7.20
C LYS A 217 -9.14 -30.62 -6.90
N TYR A 218 -9.44 -30.31 -5.64
CA TYR A 218 -10.04 -29.03 -5.26
C TYR A 218 -9.08 -27.85 -5.49
N THR A 219 -7.78 -28.04 -5.23
CA THR A 219 -6.74 -27.06 -5.58
C THR A 219 -6.79 -26.74 -7.06
N ALA A 220 -6.92 -27.78 -7.90
CA ALA A 220 -6.96 -27.60 -9.33
C ALA A 220 -8.16 -26.78 -9.80
N ILE A 221 -9.33 -27.07 -9.24
CA ILE A 221 -10.58 -26.34 -9.51
C ILE A 221 -10.46 -24.87 -9.08
N ILE A 222 -9.90 -24.61 -7.90
CA ILE A 222 -9.73 -23.25 -7.36
C ILE A 222 -8.73 -22.44 -8.20
N HIS A 223 -7.63 -23.06 -8.63
CA HIS A 223 -6.60 -22.40 -9.43
C HIS A 223 -7.08 -22.12 -10.86
N LYS A 224 -7.95 -22.96 -11.44
CA LYS A 224 -8.56 -22.75 -12.77
C LYS A 224 -9.19 -21.36 -12.88
N THR A 225 -9.76 -20.84 -11.80
CA THR A 225 -10.47 -19.56 -11.75
C THR A 225 -9.66 -18.44 -11.10
N GLY A 226 -8.37 -18.67 -10.80
CA GLY A 226 -7.42 -17.67 -10.33
C GLY A 226 -7.31 -17.54 -8.81
N GLY A 227 -7.83 -18.50 -8.04
CA GLY A 227 -7.65 -18.56 -6.59
C GLY A 227 -6.27 -19.09 -6.18
N GLY A 228 -5.83 -18.74 -4.97
CA GLY A 228 -4.68 -19.33 -4.29
C GLY A 228 -5.12 -20.22 -3.12
N THR A 229 -4.25 -21.14 -2.70
CA THR A 229 -4.60 -22.18 -1.72
C THR A 229 -3.57 -22.31 -0.61
N GLY A 230 -4.02 -22.43 0.63
CA GLY A 230 -3.21 -22.79 1.79
C GLY A 230 -3.51 -24.22 2.25
N PHE A 231 -2.50 -24.89 2.78
CA PHE A 231 -2.58 -26.26 3.27
C PHE A 231 -1.84 -26.40 4.59
N SER A 232 -2.30 -27.34 5.42
CA SER A 232 -1.51 -27.91 6.50
C SER A 232 -1.22 -29.36 6.13
N PHE A 233 0.06 -29.72 6.05
CA PHE A 233 0.51 -31.10 5.82
C PHE A 233 0.77 -31.84 7.13
N SER A 234 0.48 -31.20 8.27
CA SER A 234 0.83 -31.70 9.61
C SER A 234 0.04 -32.94 10.05
N ARG A 235 -1.02 -33.31 9.33
CA ARG A 235 -1.82 -34.51 9.58
C ARG A 235 -1.23 -35.76 8.93
N LEU A 236 -0.43 -35.59 7.88
CA LEU A 236 0.17 -36.69 7.13
C LEU A 236 1.14 -37.46 8.01
N ARG A 237 1.10 -38.79 7.93
CA ARG A 237 2.11 -39.63 8.59
C ARG A 237 3.51 -39.35 8.02
N PRO A 238 4.55 -39.54 8.84
CA PRO A 238 5.90 -39.23 8.42
C PRO A 238 6.42 -40.22 7.39
N SER A 239 7.52 -39.84 6.72
CA SER A 239 8.26 -40.75 5.86
C SER A 239 8.67 -42.01 6.64
N ASN A 240 8.66 -43.15 5.94
CA ASN A 240 8.95 -44.49 6.48
C ASN A 240 7.96 -45.05 7.52
N ASP A 241 6.83 -44.39 7.81
CA ASP A 241 5.77 -44.99 8.67
C ASP A 241 5.01 -46.13 7.95
N THR A 242 4.42 -47.02 8.72
CA THR A 242 3.77 -48.24 8.21
C THR A 242 2.47 -47.94 7.45
N VAL A 243 2.28 -48.56 6.28
CA VAL A 243 1.02 -48.55 5.53
C VAL A 243 0.27 -49.87 5.71
N ARG A 244 -0.67 -49.88 6.67
CA ARG A 244 -1.37 -51.09 7.16
C ARG A 244 -2.03 -51.97 6.08
N LYS A 245 -2.54 -51.38 4.99
CA LYS A 245 -3.24 -52.14 3.93
C LYS A 245 -2.30 -52.78 2.89
N THR A 246 -1.12 -52.22 2.67
CA THR A 246 -0.19 -52.67 1.61
C THR A 246 1.09 -53.28 2.15
N GLY A 247 1.36 -53.15 3.46
CA GLY A 247 2.60 -53.61 4.08
C GLY A 247 3.84 -52.77 3.73
N GLY A 248 3.67 -51.69 2.95
CA GLY A 248 4.74 -50.79 2.52
C GLY A 248 5.04 -49.66 3.50
N VAL A 249 5.96 -48.79 3.09
CA VAL A 249 6.41 -47.59 3.83
C VAL A 249 5.82 -46.31 3.22
N ALA A 250 5.51 -45.32 4.07
CA ALA A 250 4.97 -44.04 3.64
C ALA A 250 6.04 -43.10 3.07
N SER A 251 5.70 -42.32 2.04
CA SER A 251 6.63 -41.36 1.42
C SER A 251 6.75 -40.01 2.16
N GLY A 252 5.87 -39.75 3.12
CA GLY A 252 5.85 -38.52 3.92
C GLY A 252 5.29 -37.26 3.20
N PRO A 253 5.11 -36.15 3.93
CA PRO A 253 4.45 -34.94 3.45
C PRO A 253 5.17 -34.28 2.26
N LEU A 254 6.50 -34.21 2.25
CA LEU A 254 7.24 -33.56 1.15
C LEU A 254 7.02 -34.25 -0.20
N SER A 255 6.88 -35.59 -0.20
CA SER A 255 6.61 -36.33 -1.44
C SER A 255 5.26 -35.94 -2.02
N PHE A 256 4.23 -35.81 -1.19
CA PHE A 256 2.90 -35.38 -1.64
C PHE A 256 2.90 -33.90 -2.02
N MET A 257 3.61 -33.02 -1.31
CA MET A 257 3.73 -31.61 -1.68
C MET A 257 4.26 -31.41 -3.11
N LYS A 258 5.17 -32.29 -3.59
CA LYS A 258 5.63 -32.27 -4.99
C LYS A 258 4.50 -32.53 -5.99
N ILE A 259 3.50 -33.32 -5.64
CA ILE A 259 2.31 -33.56 -6.47
C ILE A 259 1.48 -32.28 -6.57
N PHE A 260 1.23 -31.59 -5.46
CA PHE A 260 0.55 -30.29 -5.47
C PHE A 260 1.34 -29.25 -6.29
N ASP A 261 2.66 -29.21 -6.13
CA ASP A 261 3.54 -28.28 -6.85
C ASP A 261 3.48 -28.49 -8.37
N ALA A 262 3.53 -29.76 -8.80
CA ALA A 262 3.41 -30.14 -10.21
C ALA A 262 2.02 -29.83 -10.76
N ALA A 263 0.96 -30.15 -10.02
CA ALA A 263 -0.41 -29.86 -10.42
C ALA A 263 -0.62 -28.35 -10.64
N THR A 264 -0.13 -27.52 -9.71
CA THR A 264 -0.19 -26.05 -9.84
C THR A 264 0.59 -25.53 -11.04
N GLU A 265 1.75 -26.11 -11.36
CA GLU A 265 2.52 -25.69 -12.56
C GLU A 265 1.78 -26.00 -13.86
N GLN A 266 1.06 -27.13 -13.94
CA GLN A 266 0.29 -27.48 -15.16
C GLN A 266 -0.91 -26.56 -15.37
N ILE A 267 -1.61 -26.19 -14.29
CA ILE A 267 -2.84 -25.38 -14.36
C ILE A 267 -2.55 -23.92 -14.76
N LYS A 268 -1.32 -23.46 -14.52
CA LYS A 268 -0.80 -22.16 -14.95
C LYS A 268 -1.01 -21.89 -16.45
N GLN A 269 -1.11 -22.92 -17.30
CA GLN A 269 -1.25 -22.77 -18.75
C GLN A 269 -2.66 -22.34 -19.20
N GLY A 270 -3.69 -22.46 -18.34
CA GLY A 270 -5.08 -22.16 -18.71
C GLY A 270 -5.70 -20.93 -18.04
N GLY A 271 -5.03 -20.28 -17.08
CA GLY A 271 -5.62 -19.24 -16.21
C GLY A 271 -5.08 -17.82 -16.42
N LYS A 272 -5.86 -16.80 -16.03
CA LYS A 272 -5.47 -15.37 -16.07
C LYS A 272 -4.32 -14.99 -15.12
N ARG A 273 -4.01 -15.86 -14.14
CA ARG A 273 -2.96 -15.68 -13.13
C ARG A 273 -2.34 -17.05 -12.78
N ARG A 274 -1.06 -17.05 -12.41
CA ARG A 274 -0.38 -18.21 -11.82
C ARG A 274 -1.00 -18.56 -10.45
N GLY A 275 -1.41 -19.81 -10.28
CA GLY A 275 -1.81 -20.35 -8.97
C GLY A 275 -0.64 -20.37 -7.99
N ALA A 276 -0.93 -20.20 -6.71
CA ALA A 276 0.08 -20.19 -5.66
C ALA A 276 -0.41 -20.98 -4.45
N ASN A 277 0.52 -21.72 -3.85
CA ASN A 277 0.26 -22.54 -2.68
C ASN A 277 0.99 -22.00 -1.45
N MET A 278 0.38 -22.16 -0.28
CA MET A 278 1.06 -22.04 1.00
C MET A 278 1.04 -23.38 1.71
N GLY A 279 2.19 -23.87 2.17
CA GLY A 279 2.30 -25.14 2.88
C GLY A 279 2.79 -24.92 4.30
N ILE A 280 2.08 -25.48 5.29
CA ILE A 280 2.51 -25.47 6.68
C ILE A 280 2.76 -26.88 7.19
N LEU A 281 3.86 -27.03 7.94
CA LEU A 281 4.17 -28.23 8.72
C LEU A 281 4.49 -27.83 10.15
N ARG A 282 3.86 -28.47 11.14
CA ARG A 282 4.15 -28.20 12.56
C ARG A 282 5.58 -28.59 12.91
N VAL A 283 6.18 -27.82 13.83
CA VAL A 283 7.57 -27.99 14.26
C VAL A 283 7.84 -29.33 14.98
N ASP A 284 6.80 -29.96 15.52
CA ASP A 284 6.82 -31.27 16.18
C ASP A 284 6.59 -32.45 15.21
N HIS A 285 6.45 -32.19 13.92
CA HIS A 285 6.33 -33.23 12.91
C HIS A 285 7.68 -33.92 12.64
N PRO A 286 7.76 -35.26 12.50
CA PRO A 286 9.05 -35.93 12.34
C PRO A 286 9.85 -35.55 11.10
N ASP A 287 9.18 -35.19 10.01
CA ASP A 287 9.83 -34.73 8.77
C ASP A 287 10.18 -33.22 8.78
N ILE A 288 10.15 -32.54 9.93
CA ILE A 288 10.34 -31.09 10.00
C ILE A 288 11.69 -30.62 9.46
N LEU A 289 12.78 -31.33 9.73
CA LEU A 289 14.12 -30.94 9.27
C LEU A 289 14.18 -30.93 7.73
N ASN A 290 13.67 -32.00 7.11
CA ASN A 290 13.56 -32.10 5.66
C ASN A 290 12.66 -30.99 5.09
N PHE A 291 11.56 -30.66 5.76
CA PHE A 291 10.68 -29.58 5.36
C PHE A 291 11.36 -28.20 5.39
N ILE A 292 12.14 -27.92 6.43
CA ILE A 292 12.87 -26.64 6.57
C ILE A 292 13.88 -26.46 5.43
N VAL A 293 14.58 -27.52 5.03
CA VAL A 293 15.59 -27.46 3.96
C VAL A 293 14.99 -27.75 2.57
N ALA A 294 13.68 -27.96 2.45
CA ALA A 294 13.06 -28.49 1.22
C ALA A 294 13.32 -27.63 -0.02
N LYS A 295 13.49 -26.32 0.16
CA LYS A 295 13.72 -25.35 -0.92
C LYS A 295 15.19 -24.93 -1.05
N GLU A 296 16.11 -25.61 -0.40
CA GLU A 296 17.55 -25.33 -0.53
C GLU A 296 18.03 -25.48 -1.98
N SER A 297 17.55 -26.51 -2.67
CA SER A 297 17.81 -26.72 -4.09
C SER A 297 16.82 -25.92 -4.94
N GLU A 298 17.34 -25.09 -5.83
CA GLU A 298 16.51 -24.41 -6.82
C GLU A 298 15.68 -25.42 -7.62
N GLY A 299 14.42 -25.10 -7.88
CA GLY A 299 13.53 -26.00 -8.62
C GLY A 299 12.54 -26.77 -7.77
N VAL A 300 12.79 -26.91 -6.47
CA VAL A 300 11.92 -27.68 -5.58
C VAL A 300 10.84 -26.78 -4.98
N LEU A 301 9.57 -27.22 -5.05
CA LEU A 301 8.41 -26.53 -4.47
C LEU A 301 8.28 -25.06 -4.94
N ARG A 302 8.46 -24.83 -6.26
CA ARG A 302 8.46 -23.48 -6.87
C ARG A 302 7.13 -22.74 -6.74
N ASN A 303 6.03 -23.47 -6.64
CA ASN A 303 4.69 -22.92 -6.51
C ASN A 303 4.22 -22.86 -5.05
N PHE A 304 5.10 -23.16 -4.09
CA PHE A 304 4.83 -23.05 -2.66
C PHE A 304 5.64 -21.93 -2.01
N ASN A 305 4.98 -21.18 -1.13
CA ASN A 305 5.62 -20.63 0.05
C ASN A 305 5.43 -21.64 1.19
N ILE A 306 6.47 -21.86 2.00
CA ILE A 306 6.41 -22.82 3.11
C ILE A 306 6.60 -22.11 4.44
N SER A 307 5.94 -22.59 5.49
CA SER A 307 6.08 -22.03 6.83
C SER A 307 6.02 -23.11 7.91
N VAL A 308 6.82 -22.93 8.95
CA VAL A 308 6.82 -23.84 10.10
C VAL A 308 5.74 -23.40 11.09
N GLY A 309 4.87 -24.33 11.46
CA GLY A 309 3.88 -24.16 12.54
C GLY A 309 4.55 -24.28 13.91
N ILE A 310 4.92 -23.15 14.50
CA ILE A 310 5.59 -23.03 15.79
C ILE A 310 4.57 -23.20 16.93
N THR A 311 4.91 -24.07 17.89
CA THR A 311 4.10 -24.36 19.07
C THR A 311 4.65 -23.67 20.30
N ASP A 312 3.80 -23.45 21.31
CA ASP A 312 4.22 -22.87 22.59
C ASP A 312 5.20 -23.81 23.32
N LYS A 313 5.03 -25.13 23.17
CA LYS A 313 5.96 -26.14 23.69
C LYS A 313 7.36 -26.00 23.08
N PHE A 314 7.45 -25.79 21.77
CA PHE A 314 8.73 -25.54 21.10
C PHE A 314 9.37 -24.23 21.58
N MET A 315 8.59 -23.16 21.69
CA MET A 315 9.11 -21.86 22.17
C MET A 315 9.61 -21.92 23.61
N LYS A 316 8.95 -22.71 24.47
CA LYS A 316 9.43 -22.98 25.82
C LYS A 316 10.77 -23.72 25.80
N ALA A 317 10.87 -24.80 25.02
CA ALA A 317 12.11 -25.55 24.87
C ALA A 317 13.25 -24.68 24.30
N LEU A 318 12.95 -23.80 23.33
CA LEU A 318 13.93 -22.85 22.77
C LEU A 318 14.45 -21.86 23.83
N LYS A 319 13.56 -21.35 24.69
CA LYS A 319 13.93 -20.44 25.78
C LYS A 319 14.83 -21.12 26.82
N GLU A 320 14.56 -22.40 27.11
CA GLU A 320 15.26 -23.21 28.11
C GLU A 320 16.49 -23.93 27.54
N ASP A 321 16.80 -23.73 26.25
CA ASP A 321 17.84 -24.47 25.51
C ASP A 321 17.70 -26.00 25.58
N ALA A 322 16.45 -26.46 25.60
CA ALA A 322 16.08 -27.85 25.80
C ALA A 322 15.75 -28.58 24.49
N ASN A 323 15.65 -29.90 24.60
CA ASN A 323 15.10 -30.75 23.55
C ASN A 323 13.57 -30.77 23.60
N TYR A 324 12.93 -31.00 22.45
CA TYR A 324 11.49 -31.16 22.33
C TYR A 324 11.15 -32.43 21.54
N GLU A 325 9.95 -32.96 21.76
CA GLU A 325 9.50 -34.23 21.17
C GLU A 325 9.01 -34.08 19.73
N LEU A 326 9.34 -35.07 18.91
CA LEU A 326 8.74 -35.30 17.59
C LEU A 326 7.60 -36.31 17.72
N ILE A 327 6.41 -35.94 17.25
CA ILE A 327 5.17 -36.68 17.46
C ILE A 327 4.66 -37.20 16.13
N ASN A 328 4.47 -38.51 16.01
CA ASN A 328 3.83 -39.08 14.82
C ASN A 328 2.32 -38.73 14.85
N PRO A 329 1.79 -37.99 13.86
CA PRO A 329 0.41 -37.51 13.89
C PRO A 329 -0.64 -38.63 13.80
N ARG A 330 -0.29 -39.82 13.28
CA ARG A 330 -1.20 -40.96 13.13
C ARG A 330 -1.48 -41.66 14.46
N ASN A 331 -0.45 -41.91 15.25
CA ASN A 331 -0.54 -42.71 16.48
C ASN A 331 -0.29 -41.91 17.76
N LYS A 332 0.07 -40.62 17.63
CA LYS A 332 0.37 -39.69 18.71
C LYS A 332 1.54 -40.09 19.63
N ARG A 333 2.38 -41.04 19.19
CA ARG A 333 3.57 -41.46 19.94
C ARG A 333 4.74 -40.53 19.63
N THR A 334 5.54 -40.26 20.66
CA THR A 334 6.87 -39.65 20.51
C THR A 334 7.78 -40.63 19.79
N ILE A 335 8.41 -40.19 18.70
CA ILE A 335 9.31 -41.03 17.90
C ILE A 335 10.76 -40.53 17.90
N GLY A 336 11.01 -39.38 18.51
CA GLY A 336 12.34 -38.80 18.63
C GLY A 336 12.30 -37.47 19.37
N MET A 337 13.48 -36.89 19.56
CA MET A 337 13.63 -35.55 20.12
C MET A 337 14.63 -34.75 19.29
N LEU A 338 14.42 -33.44 19.20
CA LEU A 338 15.36 -32.50 18.57
C LEU A 338 15.71 -31.37 19.54
N ASN A 339 16.92 -30.83 19.39
CA ASN A 339 17.33 -29.62 20.10
C ASN A 339 16.61 -28.40 19.51
N ALA A 340 15.88 -27.65 20.34
CA ALA A 340 15.06 -26.54 19.88
C ALA A 340 15.89 -25.40 19.27
N ARG A 341 17.07 -25.10 19.84
CA ARG A 341 17.97 -24.07 19.32
C ARG A 341 18.55 -24.44 17.96
N ALA A 342 18.96 -25.69 17.76
CA ALA A 342 19.44 -26.18 16.48
C ALA A 342 18.37 -26.06 15.39
N VAL A 343 17.14 -26.47 15.67
CA VAL A 343 16.02 -26.35 14.73
C VAL A 343 15.69 -24.88 14.43
N TRP A 344 15.67 -24.01 15.44
CA TRP A 344 15.43 -22.58 15.26
C TRP A 344 16.50 -21.91 14.39
N ASN A 345 17.77 -22.24 14.63
CA ASN A 345 18.88 -21.75 13.82
C ASN A 345 18.78 -22.23 12.37
N LEU A 346 18.35 -23.48 12.15
CA LEU A 346 18.13 -24.02 10.81
C LEU A 346 17.01 -23.26 10.09
N ILE A 347 15.89 -22.97 10.78
CA ILE A 347 14.79 -22.14 10.23
C ILE A 347 15.31 -20.77 9.80
N ILE A 348 16.05 -20.08 10.68
CA ILE A 348 16.62 -18.76 10.38
C ILE A 348 17.57 -18.83 9.19
N THR A 349 18.46 -19.82 9.17
CA THR A 349 19.47 -19.99 8.12
C THR A 349 18.81 -20.22 6.77
N MET A 350 17.81 -21.10 6.71
CA MET A 350 17.09 -21.37 5.46
C MET A 350 16.25 -20.19 5.01
N ALA A 351 15.56 -19.50 5.93
CA ALA A 351 14.80 -18.30 5.62
C ALA A 351 15.71 -17.18 5.07
N TRP A 352 16.91 -17.01 5.63
CA TRP A 352 17.91 -16.09 5.11
C TRP A 352 18.42 -16.51 3.72
N LYS A 353 18.68 -17.80 3.52
CA LYS A 353 19.24 -18.34 2.27
C LYS A 353 18.24 -18.33 1.10
N THR A 354 16.97 -18.61 1.35
CA THR A 354 15.97 -18.91 0.30
C THR A 354 14.68 -18.09 0.37
N GLY A 355 14.50 -17.29 1.42
CA GLY A 355 13.23 -16.62 1.72
C GLY A 355 12.18 -17.53 2.39
N ASP A 356 12.48 -18.82 2.56
CA ASP A 356 11.62 -19.85 3.16
C ASP A 356 12.42 -20.76 4.13
N PRO A 357 11.80 -21.34 5.16
CA PRO A 357 10.40 -21.22 5.52
C PRO A 357 10.11 -19.97 6.37
N GLY A 358 8.91 -19.43 6.23
CA GLY A 358 8.33 -18.53 7.23
C GLY A 358 7.99 -19.25 8.55
N VAL A 359 7.46 -18.52 9.52
CA VAL A 359 6.96 -19.09 10.79
C VAL A 359 5.53 -18.65 11.07
N VAL A 360 4.73 -19.57 11.59
CA VAL A 360 3.36 -19.33 12.05
C VAL A 360 3.21 -19.84 13.47
N PHE A 361 2.90 -18.97 14.42
CA PHE A 361 2.69 -19.33 15.82
C PHE A 361 1.29 -19.95 15.99
N ILE A 362 1.19 -21.25 15.73
CA ILE A 362 -0.08 -21.95 15.55
C ILE A 362 -0.89 -22.03 16.85
N ASP A 363 -0.21 -22.20 17.98
CA ASP A 363 -0.87 -22.30 19.28
C ASP A 363 -1.43 -20.93 19.69
N ARG A 364 -0.64 -19.86 19.55
CA ARG A 364 -1.10 -18.48 19.79
C ARG A 364 -2.31 -18.08 18.93
N MET A 365 -2.31 -18.48 17.66
CA MET A 365 -3.43 -18.21 16.75
C MET A 365 -4.73 -18.87 17.24
N ASN A 366 -4.63 -20.07 17.83
CA ASN A 366 -5.79 -20.83 18.30
C ASN A 366 -6.19 -20.54 19.75
N SER A 367 -5.25 -20.10 20.59
CA SER A 367 -5.48 -19.83 22.01
C SER A 367 -5.98 -18.41 22.28
N THR A 368 -6.28 -17.63 21.24
CA THR A 368 -6.68 -16.22 21.34
C THR A 368 -7.84 -15.91 20.41
N TYR A 369 -8.34 -14.68 20.48
CA TYR A 369 -9.37 -14.15 19.57
C TYR A 369 -8.94 -14.11 18.09
N SER A 370 -7.67 -14.44 17.77
CA SER A 370 -7.23 -14.64 16.40
C SER A 370 -7.94 -15.81 15.70
N ASN A 371 -8.44 -16.80 16.45
CA ASN A 371 -9.42 -17.76 15.94
C ASN A 371 -10.83 -17.28 16.33
N PRO A 372 -11.60 -16.65 15.42
CA PRO A 372 -12.93 -16.14 15.73
C PRO A 372 -14.00 -17.24 15.80
N VAL A 373 -13.65 -18.48 15.43
CA VAL A 373 -14.58 -19.60 15.24
C VAL A 373 -14.09 -20.90 15.90
N PRO A 374 -13.60 -20.87 17.16
CA PRO A 374 -12.90 -22.00 17.78
C PRO A 374 -13.77 -23.26 17.91
N LYS A 375 -15.10 -23.09 17.98
CA LYS A 375 -16.07 -24.20 18.04
C LYS A 375 -16.07 -25.11 16.80
N TYR A 376 -15.57 -24.64 15.66
CA TYR A 376 -15.48 -25.42 14.42
C TYR A 376 -14.11 -26.08 14.22
N GLY A 377 -13.17 -25.84 15.13
CA GLY A 377 -11.85 -26.47 15.13
C GLY A 377 -10.70 -25.47 15.10
N PRO A 378 -9.46 -25.98 15.18
CA PRO A 378 -8.27 -25.16 15.14
C PRO A 378 -7.99 -24.66 13.71
N ILE A 379 -7.47 -23.44 13.61
CA ILE A 379 -6.84 -22.93 12.39
C ILE A 379 -5.48 -23.62 12.23
N GLU A 380 -5.25 -24.23 11.07
CA GLU A 380 -4.02 -24.99 10.78
C GLU A 380 -3.14 -24.32 9.69
N SER A 381 -3.61 -23.24 9.03
CA SER A 381 -2.86 -22.53 7.96
C SER A 381 -3.30 -21.05 7.78
N THR A 382 -2.56 -20.22 7.01
CA THR A 382 -2.71 -18.73 6.88
C THR A 382 -2.45 -18.12 5.46
N ASN A 383 -2.29 -16.78 5.34
CA ASN A 383 -1.89 -15.97 4.15
C ASN A 383 -1.04 -14.68 4.55
N PRO A 384 -0.38 -13.88 3.66
CA PRO A 384 0.79 -12.97 3.97
C PRO A 384 0.55 -11.48 4.44
N CYS A 385 1.55 -10.77 5.08
CA CYS A 385 1.41 -9.55 5.99
C CYS A 385 2.67 -8.60 6.32
N VAL A 386 2.52 -7.36 6.93
CA VAL A 386 3.53 -6.24 7.25
C VAL A 386 3.97 -6.00 8.75
N THR A 387 4.92 -5.06 9.06
CA THR A 387 5.60 -4.79 10.39
C THR A 387 4.99 -3.66 11.25
N GLY A 388 5.13 -3.74 12.58
CA GLY A 388 4.40 -2.90 13.55
C GLY A 388 4.94 -1.48 13.84
N ASP A 389 6.23 -1.22 13.71
CA ASP A 389 6.82 0.11 13.96
C ASP A 389 6.69 1.07 12.77
N THR A 390 6.21 0.56 11.64
CA THR A 390 5.98 1.31 10.40
C THR A 390 5.08 2.50 10.68
N LEU A 391 5.57 3.70 10.39
CA LEU A 391 4.79 4.92 10.46
C LEU A 391 3.92 5.05 9.21
N ILE A 392 2.64 5.27 9.42
CA ILE A 392 1.63 5.39 8.37
C ILE A 392 1.04 6.78 8.48
N TYR A 393 1.12 7.53 7.39
CA TYR A 393 0.46 8.83 7.27
C TYR A 393 -1.06 8.62 7.25
N THR A 394 -1.78 9.22 8.20
CA THR A 394 -3.24 9.13 8.29
C THR A 394 -3.90 10.49 8.33
N SER A 395 -5.24 10.52 8.24
CA SER A 395 -6.05 11.72 8.40
C SER A 395 -6.02 12.32 9.81
N GLU A 396 -5.45 11.59 10.78
CA GLU A 396 -5.38 11.98 12.20
C GLU A 396 -3.93 12.12 12.72
N GLY A 397 -2.94 12.32 11.84
CA GLY A 397 -1.52 12.29 12.24
C GLY A 397 -0.74 11.16 11.59
N ILE A 398 0.55 11.06 11.92
CA ILE A 398 1.37 9.91 11.53
C ILE A 398 1.27 8.89 12.67
N LYS A 399 0.71 7.71 12.42
CA LYS A 399 0.53 6.68 13.45
C LYS A 399 1.37 5.45 13.15
N ARG A 400 1.95 4.80 14.18
CA ARG A 400 2.64 3.52 13.98
C ARG A 400 1.59 2.45 13.64
N ALA A 401 1.96 1.47 12.83
CA ALA A 401 1.08 0.34 12.52
C ALA A 401 0.65 -0.41 13.79
N ALA A 402 1.50 -0.47 14.82
CA ALA A 402 1.18 -1.00 16.14
C ALA A 402 0.12 -0.16 16.87
N ASP A 403 0.18 1.16 16.74
CA ASP A 403 -0.79 2.08 17.35
C ASP A 403 -2.11 2.02 16.62
N LEU A 404 -2.10 1.92 15.29
CA LEU A 404 -3.30 1.70 14.48
C LEU A 404 -3.95 0.34 14.76
N TYR A 405 -3.14 -0.67 15.03
CA TYR A 405 -3.63 -1.96 15.49
C TYR A 405 -4.27 -1.83 16.89
N ALA A 406 -3.63 -1.13 17.81
CA ALA A 406 -4.18 -0.86 19.14
C ALA A 406 -5.44 0.01 19.08
N TYR A 407 -5.53 0.92 18.10
CA TYR A 407 -6.68 1.79 17.85
C TYR A 407 -7.91 1.00 17.39
N GLY A 408 -7.72 -0.07 16.62
CA GLY A 408 -8.76 -1.06 16.31
C GLY A 408 -9.89 -0.59 15.40
N LYS A 409 -9.80 0.63 14.86
CA LYS A 409 -10.77 1.26 13.96
C LYS A 409 -10.19 1.46 12.57
N GLU A 410 -11.09 1.66 11.60
CA GLU A 410 -10.76 2.10 10.25
C GLU A 410 -10.26 3.55 10.29
N ILE A 411 -9.38 3.91 9.37
CA ILE A 411 -8.78 5.25 9.32
C ILE A 411 -8.44 5.62 7.89
N ASP A 412 -8.49 6.90 7.54
CA ASP A 412 -8.01 7.30 6.21
C ASP A 412 -6.49 7.42 6.21
N VAL A 413 -5.84 6.87 5.19
CA VAL A 413 -4.39 6.91 4.99
C VAL A 413 -4.02 7.82 3.84
N LYS A 414 -2.91 8.52 3.97
CA LYS A 414 -2.40 9.41 2.94
C LYS A 414 -1.82 8.59 1.78
N ILE A 415 -2.20 8.94 0.56
CA ILE A 415 -1.67 8.33 -0.66
C ILE A 415 -0.63 9.28 -1.26
N ASP A 416 0.41 8.72 -1.86
CA ASP A 416 1.41 9.48 -2.60
C ASP A 416 0.73 10.31 -3.71
N GLY A 417 1.08 11.60 -3.77
CA GLY A 417 0.56 12.56 -4.75
C GLY A 417 0.78 12.14 -6.19
N ARG A 418 1.86 11.38 -6.46
CA ARG A 418 2.17 10.85 -7.79
C ARG A 418 1.22 9.72 -8.21
N PHE A 419 0.42 9.18 -7.27
CA PHE A 419 -0.59 8.14 -7.52
C PHE A 419 -2.03 8.64 -7.31
N GLY A 420 -2.24 9.96 -7.18
CA GLY A 420 -3.58 10.56 -7.04
C GLY A 420 -3.72 11.48 -5.82
N GLY A 421 -2.82 11.36 -4.84
CA GLY A 421 -2.80 12.20 -3.64
C GLY A 421 -4.01 12.02 -2.72
N GLY A 422 -4.08 12.84 -1.68
CA GLY A 422 -5.21 12.86 -0.75
C GLY A 422 -5.27 11.70 0.24
N PHE A 423 -6.40 11.56 0.93
CA PHE A 423 -6.66 10.52 1.93
C PHE A 423 -7.58 9.44 1.34
N SER A 424 -7.29 8.19 1.65
CA SER A 424 -8.10 7.03 1.26
C SER A 424 -8.50 6.24 2.48
N HIS A 425 -9.77 5.83 2.55
CA HIS A 425 -10.25 5.01 3.65
C HIS A 425 -9.58 3.63 3.67
N ALA A 426 -8.91 3.30 4.78
CA ALA A 426 -8.26 2.02 4.98
C ALA A 426 -8.95 1.23 6.09
N SER A 427 -9.10 -0.08 5.87
CA SER A 427 -9.58 -0.99 6.89
C SER A 427 -8.65 -1.03 8.11
N ARG A 428 -9.17 -1.43 9.26
CA ARG A 428 -8.41 -1.52 10.51
C ARG A 428 -7.13 -2.35 10.36
N MET A 429 -6.06 -1.92 11.02
CA MET A 429 -4.78 -2.61 10.99
C MET A 429 -4.85 -3.95 11.73
N ILE A 430 -4.18 -4.99 11.19
CA ILE A 430 -4.18 -6.35 11.75
C ILE A 430 -2.73 -6.75 12.06
N LYS A 431 -2.47 -7.16 13.30
CA LYS A 431 -1.16 -7.70 13.71
C LYS A 431 -1.02 -9.15 13.28
N THR A 432 0.10 -9.47 12.64
CA THR A 432 0.26 -10.70 11.87
C THR A 432 1.47 -11.55 12.29
N GLY A 433 2.30 -11.02 13.20
CA GLY A 433 3.41 -11.73 13.82
C GLY A 433 4.64 -10.85 14.03
N TYR A 434 5.74 -11.45 14.47
CA TYR A 434 7.08 -10.86 14.45
C TYR A 434 7.88 -11.54 13.33
N LYS A 435 8.48 -10.75 12.43
CA LYS A 435 9.22 -11.23 11.26
C LYS A 435 10.58 -10.53 11.14
N PRO A 436 11.60 -11.15 10.52
CA PRO A 436 12.82 -10.46 10.12
C PRO A 436 12.50 -9.31 9.16
N VAL A 437 13.22 -8.21 9.30
CA VAL A 437 12.99 -6.99 8.51
C VAL A 437 14.30 -6.51 7.91
N VAL A 438 14.23 -6.05 6.67
CA VAL A 438 15.30 -5.29 6.04
C VAL A 438 15.11 -3.82 6.36
N ARG A 439 16.21 -3.13 6.67
CA ARG A 439 16.21 -1.67 6.86
C ARG A 439 16.70 -1.02 5.57
N ILE A 440 15.81 -0.31 4.91
CA ILE A 440 16.14 0.55 3.77
C ILE A 440 16.53 1.91 4.34
N LYS A 441 17.64 2.48 3.87
CA LYS A 441 18.08 3.84 4.21
C LYS A 441 18.40 4.58 2.92
N THR A 442 17.74 5.71 2.68
CA THR A 442 18.04 6.57 1.52
C THR A 442 19.17 7.54 1.86
N LYS A 443 19.80 8.10 0.82
CA LYS A 443 20.87 9.09 0.96
C LYS A 443 20.38 10.36 1.67
N GLU A 444 19.12 10.71 1.46
CA GLU A 444 18.41 11.85 2.03
C GLU A 444 18.01 11.61 3.50
N GLY A 445 18.31 10.43 4.06
CA GLY A 445 18.12 10.14 5.48
C GLY A 445 16.81 9.43 5.84
N PHE A 446 15.93 9.15 4.87
CA PHE A 446 14.72 8.38 5.13
C PHE A 446 15.05 6.92 5.43
N THR A 447 14.31 6.32 6.37
CA THR A 447 14.48 4.90 6.71
C THR A 447 13.15 4.16 6.78
N ALA A 448 13.11 2.94 6.26
CA ALA A 448 11.95 2.03 6.40
C ALA A 448 12.42 0.64 6.85
N ARG A 449 11.67 0.01 7.77
CA ARG A 449 11.86 -1.38 8.17
C ARG A 449 10.71 -2.24 7.66
N VAL A 450 11.00 -3.05 6.67
CA VAL A 450 9.97 -3.83 5.97
C VAL A 450 10.40 -5.29 5.87
N THR A 451 9.46 -6.20 5.64
CA THR A 451 9.83 -7.57 5.32
C THR A 451 10.56 -7.61 3.97
N ALA A 452 11.41 -8.60 3.77
CA ALA A 452 12.19 -8.77 2.54
C ALA A 452 11.31 -8.76 1.26
N ASP A 453 10.11 -9.33 1.34
CA ASP A 453 9.11 -9.42 0.28
C ASP A 453 8.21 -8.17 0.14
N HIS A 454 8.40 -7.16 0.98
CA HIS A 454 7.63 -5.92 0.90
C HIS A 454 7.97 -5.16 -0.38
N ARG A 455 6.97 -4.79 -1.17
CA ARG A 455 7.19 -4.12 -2.45
C ARG A 455 7.47 -2.63 -2.24
N ILE A 456 8.62 -2.18 -2.74
CA ILE A 456 9.06 -0.79 -2.78
C ILE A 456 9.06 -0.34 -4.23
N TYR A 457 8.62 0.89 -4.49
CA TYR A 457 8.62 1.44 -5.84
C TYR A 457 9.99 2.07 -6.12
N SER A 458 10.79 1.39 -6.95
CA SER A 458 12.00 1.91 -7.57
C SER A 458 11.63 2.71 -8.82
N ASP A 459 12.24 3.87 -9.04
CA ASP A 459 12.02 4.68 -10.24
C ASP A 459 12.57 4.01 -11.51
N THR A 460 13.54 3.11 -11.37
CA THR A 460 14.15 2.38 -12.49
C THR A 460 13.42 1.08 -12.79
N ARG A 461 12.92 0.39 -11.76
CA ARG A 461 12.37 -0.98 -11.89
C ARG A 461 10.91 -1.13 -11.49
N GLY A 462 10.25 -0.06 -11.07
CA GLY A 462 8.88 -0.10 -10.56
C GLY A 462 8.78 -0.83 -9.22
N TRP A 463 7.66 -1.51 -8.96
CA TRP A 463 7.46 -2.27 -7.71
C TRP A 463 8.37 -3.51 -7.66
N ILE A 464 9.36 -3.47 -6.78
CA ILE A 464 10.29 -4.57 -6.53
C ILE A 464 10.27 -4.94 -5.05
N ASN A 465 10.56 -6.19 -4.70
CA ASN A 465 10.72 -6.58 -3.30
C ASN A 465 11.88 -5.82 -2.66
N ALA A 466 11.75 -5.46 -1.39
CA ALA A 466 12.75 -4.71 -0.65
C ALA A 466 14.13 -5.41 -0.63
N GLU A 467 14.16 -6.75 -0.61
CA GLU A 467 15.39 -7.54 -0.70
C GLU A 467 16.13 -7.41 -2.04
N LYS A 468 15.43 -6.98 -3.10
CA LYS A 468 15.99 -6.84 -4.45
C LYS A 468 16.48 -5.42 -4.71
N LEU A 469 16.29 -4.49 -3.78
CA LEU A 469 16.81 -3.14 -3.90
C LEU A 469 18.33 -3.17 -3.96
N GLU A 470 18.87 -2.46 -4.93
CA GLU A 470 20.31 -2.29 -5.10
C GLU A 470 20.75 -0.93 -4.54
N GLU A 471 21.95 -0.86 -3.97
CA GLU A 471 22.48 0.41 -3.47
C GLU A 471 22.56 1.44 -4.59
N GLY A 472 22.07 2.66 -4.32
CA GLY A 472 22.02 3.75 -5.30
C GLY A 472 20.73 3.83 -6.11
N GLU A 473 19.79 2.90 -5.94
CA GLU A 473 18.47 3.03 -6.55
C GLU A 473 17.62 4.15 -5.93
N ALA A 474 17.02 4.97 -6.81
CA ALA A 474 16.01 5.95 -6.41
C ALA A 474 14.68 5.24 -6.10
N ILE A 475 14.21 5.38 -4.86
CA ILE A 475 12.93 4.86 -4.41
C ILE A 475 11.94 5.99 -4.12
N ARG A 476 10.65 5.69 -4.25
CA ARG A 476 9.59 6.64 -3.92
C ARG A 476 9.17 6.52 -2.47
N VAL A 477 9.35 7.62 -1.72
CA VAL A 477 8.72 7.86 -0.43
C VAL A 477 7.51 8.76 -0.65
N VAL A 478 6.42 8.54 0.10
CA VAL A 478 5.19 9.35 0.03
C VAL A 478 5.57 10.84 0.02
N ASN A 479 5.20 11.55 -1.05
CA ASN A 479 5.61 12.92 -1.30
C ASN A 479 4.60 13.98 -0.82
N GLU A 480 3.54 13.56 -0.13
CA GLU A 480 2.57 14.46 0.49
C GLU A 480 2.52 14.18 2.00
N GLY A 481 2.51 15.24 2.81
CA GLY A 481 2.30 15.10 4.25
C GLY A 481 0.92 14.55 4.58
N GLY A 482 0.83 13.75 5.65
CA GLY A 482 -0.43 13.42 6.30
C GLY A 482 -1.00 14.62 7.05
N SER A 483 -2.09 14.42 7.80
CA SER A 483 -2.62 15.44 8.69
C SER A 483 -1.72 15.55 9.94
N PHE A 484 -1.85 16.64 10.68
CA PHE A 484 -1.33 16.71 12.05
C PHE A 484 -2.32 16.08 13.03
N SER A 485 -1.83 15.66 14.19
CA SER A 485 -2.68 15.20 15.29
C SER A 485 -3.67 16.29 15.71
N SER A 486 -4.86 15.88 16.16
CA SER A 486 -5.83 16.78 16.82
C SER A 486 -5.53 17.01 18.30
N LYS A 487 -4.44 16.41 18.83
CA LYS A 487 -3.98 16.59 20.22
C LYS A 487 -2.86 17.64 20.29
N GLY A 488 -2.80 18.34 21.41
CA GLY A 488 -1.83 19.41 21.68
C GLY A 488 -2.36 20.80 21.33
N SER A 489 -1.55 21.84 21.53
CA SER A 489 -1.89 23.24 21.20
C SER A 489 -0.98 23.83 20.12
N MET A 490 -1.42 24.93 19.50
CA MET A 490 -0.58 25.68 18.56
C MET A 490 0.71 26.17 19.24
N ALA A 491 0.63 26.55 20.52
CA ALA A 491 1.78 26.97 21.32
C ALA A 491 2.79 25.83 21.48
N GLU A 492 2.31 24.63 21.82
CA GLU A 492 3.12 23.41 21.92
C GLU A 492 3.84 23.09 20.61
N GLY A 493 3.11 23.04 19.48
CA GLY A 493 3.72 22.75 18.18
C GLY A 493 4.77 23.77 17.76
N ARG A 494 4.50 25.07 17.97
CA ARG A 494 5.46 26.15 17.66
C ARG A 494 6.70 26.04 18.53
N VAL A 495 6.53 25.93 19.85
CA VAL A 495 7.66 25.91 20.80
C VAL A 495 8.54 24.68 20.59
N LEU A 496 7.95 23.48 20.44
CA LEU A 496 8.73 22.26 20.23
C LEU A 496 9.43 22.27 18.86
N GLY A 497 8.77 22.74 17.81
CA GLY A 497 9.37 22.88 16.48
C GLY A 497 10.56 23.84 16.49
N TRP A 498 10.42 25.00 17.14
CA TRP A 498 11.50 25.98 17.29
C TRP A 498 12.63 25.46 18.17
N LEU A 499 12.29 24.70 19.23
CA LEU A 499 13.28 24.08 20.09
C LEU A 499 14.13 23.05 19.33
N VAL A 500 13.54 22.29 18.40
CA VAL A 500 14.25 21.35 17.52
C VAL A 500 15.14 22.08 16.51
N GLY A 501 14.62 23.12 15.86
CA GLY A 501 15.36 23.95 14.91
C GLY A 501 16.45 24.77 15.61
N ASP A 502 16.08 25.96 16.07
CA ASP A 502 17.03 26.98 16.54
C ASP A 502 17.17 27.05 18.07
N GLY A 503 16.61 26.07 18.79
CA GLY A 503 16.77 25.96 20.25
C GLY A 503 18.02 25.21 20.71
N HIS A 504 18.18 25.02 22.02
CA HIS A 504 19.15 24.09 22.61
C HIS A 504 18.72 23.65 24.01
N ILE A 505 19.11 22.44 24.40
CA ILE A 505 18.88 21.90 25.75
C ILE A 505 20.25 21.74 26.43
N ASN A 506 20.46 22.47 27.52
CA ASN A 506 21.70 22.40 28.29
C ASN A 506 21.59 21.33 29.39
N HIS A 507 22.70 20.62 29.63
CA HIS A 507 22.85 19.63 30.69
C HIS A 507 24.08 19.98 31.52
N GLY A 508 23.89 20.63 32.66
CA GLY A 508 25.00 21.05 33.51
C GLY A 508 24.53 21.54 34.88
N TYR A 509 25.36 21.30 35.91
CA TYR A 509 25.03 21.49 37.32
C TYR A 509 24.53 22.91 37.69
N ASN A 510 24.83 23.92 36.86
CA ASN A 510 24.39 25.32 37.03
C ASN A 510 23.63 25.91 35.82
N ASN A 511 23.30 25.10 34.80
CA ASN A 511 22.68 25.60 33.58
C ASN A 511 21.70 24.58 32.97
N ASP A 512 20.81 24.04 33.79
CA ASP A 512 19.88 22.99 33.39
C ASP A 512 18.58 23.56 32.78
N ARG A 513 18.66 24.05 31.55
CA ARG A 513 17.53 24.74 30.89
C ARG A 513 17.43 24.44 29.39
N ALA A 514 16.22 24.59 28.86
CA ALA A 514 15.96 24.61 27.43
C ALA A 514 15.80 26.05 26.98
N SER A 515 16.35 26.37 25.82
CA SER A 515 16.40 27.73 25.27
C SER A 515 15.89 27.72 23.83
N LEU A 516 15.02 28.67 23.49
CA LEU A 516 14.74 29.04 22.11
C LEU A 516 15.68 30.19 21.73
N SER A 517 16.26 30.14 20.54
CA SER A 517 17.15 31.20 20.02
C SER A 517 16.51 31.87 18.82
N PHE A 518 16.57 33.21 18.78
CA PHE A 518 16.04 34.03 17.69
C PHE A 518 17.14 35.00 17.24
N TYR A 519 17.68 34.77 16.05
CA TYR A 519 18.71 35.59 15.43
C TYR A 519 18.09 36.48 14.34
N ASP A 520 18.75 37.59 14.01
CA ASP A 520 18.41 38.42 12.85
C ASP A 520 16.90 38.76 12.75
N HIS A 521 16.26 38.33 11.65
CA HIS A 521 14.85 38.57 11.35
C HIS A 521 13.89 37.83 12.29
N ASP A 522 14.32 36.72 12.90
CA ASP A 522 13.50 35.95 13.84
C ASP A 522 13.28 36.66 15.18
N ARG A 523 14.10 37.68 15.49
CA ARG A 523 13.90 38.52 16.68
C ARG A 523 12.50 39.17 16.71
N ALA A 524 11.90 39.42 15.55
CA ALA A 524 10.58 40.02 15.42
C ALA A 524 9.45 39.12 15.98
N ILE A 525 9.66 37.80 16.02
CA ILE A 525 8.67 36.84 16.51
C ILE A 525 8.94 36.34 17.94
N ALA A 526 10.06 36.73 18.56
CA ALA A 526 10.45 36.24 19.88
C ALA A 526 9.37 36.51 20.96
N GLY A 527 8.77 37.71 20.97
CA GLY A 527 7.71 38.04 21.95
C GLY A 527 6.45 37.18 21.79
N MET A 528 6.14 36.72 20.57
CA MET A 528 5.05 35.77 20.35
C MET A 528 5.39 34.39 20.94
N PHE A 529 6.64 33.95 20.79
CA PHE A 529 7.11 32.69 21.38
C PHE A 529 7.22 32.72 22.91
N GLU A 530 7.47 33.89 23.50
CA GLU A 530 7.45 34.06 24.96
C GLU A 530 6.07 33.69 25.54
N ASN A 531 5.00 34.16 24.88
CA ASN A 531 3.63 33.80 25.26
C ASN A 531 3.39 32.30 25.12
N TYR A 532 3.81 31.69 24.02
CA TYR A 532 3.65 30.24 23.82
C TYR A 532 4.41 29.40 24.82
N VAL A 533 5.63 29.82 25.20
CA VAL A 533 6.40 29.11 26.24
C VAL A 533 5.67 29.17 27.57
N ASN A 534 5.12 30.32 27.96
CA ASN A 534 4.41 30.44 29.23
C ASN A 534 3.05 29.71 29.24
N GLU A 535 2.45 29.45 28.08
CA GLU A 535 1.22 28.66 27.95
C GLU A 535 1.45 27.17 28.25
N ILE A 536 2.60 26.61 27.83
CA ILE A 536 2.84 25.16 27.91
C ILE A 536 3.61 24.71 29.16
N VAL A 537 4.41 25.61 29.75
CA VAL A 537 5.19 25.27 30.94
C VAL A 537 4.34 25.28 32.19
N ARG A 538 4.62 24.38 33.14
CA ARG A 538 3.89 24.33 34.42
C ARG A 538 3.98 25.65 35.21
N ALA A 539 3.02 25.86 36.12
CA ALA A 539 3.06 26.97 37.06
C ALA A 539 4.31 26.90 37.99
N PRO A 540 4.80 28.06 38.49
CA PRO A 540 5.88 28.10 39.47
C PRO A 540 5.47 27.38 40.79
N HIS A 541 6.39 26.66 41.43
CA HIS A 541 6.10 25.92 42.67
C HIS A 541 6.08 26.79 43.94
N ASN A 542 6.60 28.03 43.88
CA ASN A 542 6.72 28.91 45.04
C ASN A 542 5.74 30.10 44.94
N ASN A 543 5.45 30.80 46.05
CA ASN A 543 4.60 32.01 46.17
C ASN A 543 5.05 33.23 45.31
N ARG A 544 5.92 33.04 44.32
CA ARG A 544 6.36 34.05 43.35
C ARG A 544 5.90 33.63 41.96
N ALA A 545 4.97 34.39 41.39
CA ALA A 545 4.59 34.28 39.99
C ALA A 545 5.73 34.82 39.11
N TYR A 546 6.61 33.95 38.62
CA TYR A 546 7.68 34.33 37.70
C TYR A 546 7.37 33.88 36.27
N HIS A 547 7.39 34.83 35.35
CA HIS A 547 7.19 34.67 33.92
C HIS A 547 8.49 34.23 33.24
N VAL A 548 8.43 33.31 32.27
CA VAL A 548 9.60 33.01 31.42
C VAL A 548 9.78 34.17 30.45
N GLY A 549 10.79 35.01 30.70
CA GLY A 549 11.06 36.22 29.92
C GLY A 549 12.05 36.04 28.77
N MET A 550 12.02 36.97 27.83
CA MET A 550 13.07 37.14 26.82
C MET A 550 14.36 37.69 27.44
N VAL A 551 15.50 37.16 27.00
CA VAL A 551 16.84 37.67 27.33
C VAL A 551 17.47 38.21 26.06
N HIS A 552 17.80 39.50 26.08
CA HIS A 552 18.45 40.19 24.97
C HIS A 552 19.97 40.12 25.11
N THR A 553 20.64 39.56 24.11
CA THR A 553 22.10 39.52 24.02
C THR A 553 22.54 40.26 22.76
N ASP A 554 22.51 41.59 22.82
CA ASP A 554 22.73 42.45 21.65
C ASP A 554 24.11 42.28 21.02
N SER A 555 25.13 41.94 21.81
CA SER A 555 26.48 41.65 21.32
C SER A 555 26.57 40.43 20.39
N ARG A 556 25.54 39.57 20.39
CA ARG A 556 25.44 38.38 19.53
C ARG A 556 24.25 38.44 18.56
N GLY A 557 23.53 39.57 18.53
CA GLY A 557 22.31 39.70 17.73
C GLY A 557 21.21 38.69 18.10
N LEU A 558 21.17 38.24 19.36
CA LEU A 558 20.36 37.11 19.80
C LEU A 558 19.30 37.55 20.82
N ILE A 559 18.06 37.11 20.63
CA ILE A 559 17.05 37.01 21.70
C ILE A 559 16.89 35.54 22.07
N SER A 560 16.95 35.21 23.36
CA SER A 560 16.73 33.85 23.84
C SER A 560 15.62 33.78 24.87
N ILE A 561 14.81 32.72 24.81
CA ILE A 561 13.79 32.41 25.82
C ILE A 561 14.19 31.10 26.48
N SER A 562 14.62 31.17 27.74
CA SER A 562 15.25 30.04 28.42
C SER A 562 14.60 29.71 29.74
N SER A 563 14.28 28.43 29.98
CA SER A 563 13.61 28.00 31.22
C SER A 563 13.91 26.53 31.56
N GLU A 564 14.07 26.27 32.85
CA GLU A 564 14.11 24.91 33.40
C GLU A 564 12.75 24.22 33.22
N ARG A 565 11.64 24.95 33.39
CA ARG A 565 10.29 24.40 33.16
C ARG A 565 10.05 24.04 31.71
N LEU A 566 10.65 24.79 30.78
CA LEU A 566 10.62 24.45 29.36
C LEU A 566 11.41 23.18 29.07
N LYS A 567 12.54 22.98 29.77
CA LYS A 567 13.29 21.73 29.69
C LYS A 567 12.51 20.56 30.24
N GLU A 568 11.92 20.71 31.42
CA GLU A 568 11.07 19.70 32.06
C GLU A 568 9.95 19.28 31.10
N TYR A 569 9.27 20.26 30.49
CA TYR A 569 8.26 19.99 29.48
C TYR A 569 8.82 19.25 28.26
N ALA A 570 9.92 19.74 27.67
CA ALA A 570 10.58 19.12 26.52
C ALA A 570 10.96 17.65 26.80
N VAL A 571 11.55 17.37 27.96
CA VAL A 571 11.90 16.01 28.40
C VAL A 571 10.65 15.16 28.57
N ASN A 572 9.59 15.69 29.18
CA ASN A 572 8.32 14.98 29.38
C ASN A 572 7.65 14.58 28.07
N VAL A 573 7.74 15.42 27.03
CA VAL A 573 7.20 15.09 25.69
C VAL A 573 8.16 14.24 24.86
N GLY A 574 9.35 13.93 25.36
CA GLY A 574 10.30 13.01 24.72
C GLY A 574 11.45 13.67 23.95
N LEU A 575 11.60 15.00 24.02
CA LEU A 575 12.82 15.72 23.59
C LEU A 575 13.89 15.57 24.68
N GLY A 576 14.49 14.39 24.74
CA GLY A 576 15.60 14.07 25.65
C GLY A 576 16.97 14.54 25.12
N TYR A 577 18.01 13.72 25.33
CA TYR A 577 19.40 14.02 24.95
C TYR A 577 19.67 14.11 23.43
N GLU A 578 18.75 13.66 22.59
CA GLU A 578 18.86 13.69 21.12
C GLU A 578 17.94 14.77 20.52
N LYS A 579 18.35 16.05 20.62
CA LYS A 579 17.60 17.24 20.15
C LYS A 579 17.09 17.13 18.70
N LEU A 580 17.82 16.43 17.82
CA LEU A 580 17.49 16.31 16.40
C LEU A 580 16.37 15.30 16.09
N LYS A 581 15.82 14.65 17.12
CA LYS A 581 14.70 13.72 16.96
C LYS A 581 13.40 14.41 17.33
N VAL A 582 12.48 14.51 16.36
CA VAL A 582 11.13 14.99 16.61
C VAL A 582 10.45 14.02 17.60
N PRO A 583 9.93 14.51 18.74
CA PRO A 583 9.35 13.65 19.77
C PRO A 583 8.07 12.97 19.29
N ASP A 584 7.79 11.77 19.80
CA ASP A 584 6.59 11.00 19.45
C ASP A 584 5.29 11.78 19.74
N ALA A 585 5.30 12.69 20.72
CA ALA A 585 4.20 13.59 21.04
C ALA A 585 3.77 14.50 19.86
N VAL A 586 4.69 14.85 18.96
CA VAL A 586 4.39 15.66 17.76
C VAL A 586 3.66 14.83 16.69
N PHE A 587 3.77 13.50 16.74
CA PHE A 587 3.15 12.59 15.77
C PHE A 587 1.82 12.00 16.26
N SER A 588 1.58 11.97 17.58
CA SER A 588 0.53 11.16 18.25
C SER A 588 -0.85 11.77 18.33
#